data_AF-A0A0U5JBK9-F1
#
_entry.id   AF-A0A0U5JBK9-F1
#
_cell.length_a   1.000
_cell.length_b   1.000
_cell.length_c   1.000
_cell.angle_alpha   90.00
_cell.angle_beta   90.00
_cell.angle_gamma   90.00
#
_symmetry.space_group_name_H-M   'P 1'
#
loop_
_entity.id
_entity.type
_entity.pdbx_description
1 polymer ?
#
loop_
_entity_poly.entity_id
_entity_poly.type
_entity_poly.pdbx_seq_one_letter_code
_entity_poly.pdbx_strand_id
1 'polypeptide(L)'
;MEQRTKVESRYLDKLPEVQRCIEKRIEQSGIAIEETAKLEIIDKVSKHYLLTMQYYSPVIVKWMDSLLQRGDDKKLVFLARDGIVFHDVAATLLEKYPERYPNMTKEKLVVAWLSRKSSKDAASRGGLTERYFKQLGIEPNESIVLVDTGCTGSIKREIAPLIKNNIECQFSVSRNPAIRGFWDNCDFSLQALAFVILPSDHQDAWANFPKIANDWVEDTHRGNFIGAERLVEENGIIYPYPSMEWVKNGEGMELVIKETAVHDAEELRDFLVRDLGRQAIMDFARDVSVIDAHLSYDEIKQNFNDLLTRIQKGETTYASCKHD
;
A
#
# COMPACT_ATOMS: atom_id res chain seq x y z
N MET A 1 17.78 -16.86 -16.49
CA MET A 1 17.51 -18.01 -15.58
C MET A 1 18.48 -18.01 -14.41
N GLU A 2 19.79 -17.86 -14.62
CA GLU A 2 20.83 -17.85 -13.57
C GLU A 2 20.75 -16.68 -12.55
N GLN A 3 20.39 -15.47 -12.98
CA GLN A 3 20.13 -14.34 -12.05
C GLN A 3 18.83 -14.51 -11.25
N ARG A 4 17.83 -15.23 -11.78
CA ARG A 4 16.55 -15.49 -11.09
C ARG A 4 16.76 -16.37 -9.85
N THR A 5 17.60 -17.41 -9.97
CA THR A 5 17.94 -18.32 -8.87
C THR A 5 18.69 -17.63 -7.72
N LYS A 6 19.49 -16.58 -8.02
CA LYS A 6 20.24 -15.82 -7.01
C LYS A 6 19.38 -14.89 -6.16
N VAL A 7 18.28 -14.36 -6.72
CA VAL A 7 17.33 -13.51 -5.98
C VAL A 7 16.41 -14.37 -5.12
N GLU A 8 15.90 -15.48 -5.65
CA GLU A 8 15.12 -16.45 -4.89
C GLU A 8 15.93 -17.03 -3.70
N SER A 9 17.21 -17.36 -3.89
CA SER A 9 18.05 -17.90 -2.80
C SER A 9 18.24 -16.92 -1.63
N ARG A 10 18.39 -15.62 -1.91
CA ARG A 10 18.63 -14.60 -0.87
C ARG A 10 17.44 -14.43 0.08
N TYR A 11 16.23 -14.74 -0.38
CA TYR A 11 15.02 -14.61 0.43
C TYR A 11 14.63 -15.92 1.11
N LEU A 12 15.04 -17.07 0.55
CA LEU A 12 14.90 -18.36 1.22
C LEU A 12 15.68 -18.42 2.54
N ASP A 13 16.81 -17.71 2.66
CA ASP A 13 17.58 -17.61 3.91
C ASP A 13 16.78 -16.95 5.06
N LYS A 14 15.81 -16.08 4.75
CA LYS A 14 14.94 -15.43 5.73
C LYS A 14 13.74 -16.29 6.14
N LEU A 15 13.43 -17.34 5.38
CA LEU A 15 12.23 -18.14 5.58
C LEU A 15 12.09 -18.70 7.02
N PRO A 16 13.15 -19.23 7.67
CA PRO A 16 13.04 -19.72 9.05
C PRO A 16 12.75 -18.63 10.08
N GLU A 17 13.17 -17.39 9.84
CA GLU A 17 12.85 -16.25 10.72
C GLU A 17 11.39 -15.82 10.53
N VAL A 18 10.95 -15.72 9.28
CA VAL A 18 9.56 -15.36 8.93
C VAL A 18 8.58 -16.40 9.49
N GLN A 19 8.86 -17.69 9.35
CA GLN A 19 8.01 -18.76 9.89
C GLN A 19 7.87 -18.68 11.41
N ARG A 20 8.97 -18.45 12.14
CA ARG A 20 8.93 -18.24 13.60
C ARG A 20 8.14 -17.00 13.99
N CYS A 21 8.23 -15.92 13.19
CA CYS A 21 7.42 -14.72 13.41
C CYS A 21 5.93 -15.03 13.26
N ILE A 22 5.55 -15.78 12.22
CA ILE A 22 4.17 -16.20 11.98
C ILE A 22 3.66 -17.08 13.13
N GLU A 23 4.43 -18.08 13.56
CA GLU A 23 4.09 -18.95 14.70
C GLU A 23 3.80 -18.12 15.96
N LYS A 24 4.70 -17.19 16.28
CA LYS A 24 4.54 -16.30 17.44
C LYS A 24 3.29 -15.45 17.33
N ARG A 25 2.98 -14.91 16.15
CA ARG A 25 1.75 -14.11 15.93
C ARG A 25 0.49 -14.95 16.07
N ILE A 26 0.51 -16.20 15.61
CA ILE A 26 -0.59 -17.15 15.80
C ILE A 26 -0.81 -17.40 17.29
N GLU A 27 0.25 -17.67 18.05
CA GLU A 27 0.19 -17.88 19.50
C GLU A 27 -0.36 -16.65 20.24
N GLN A 28 0.07 -15.45 19.83
CA GLN A 28 -0.37 -14.17 20.41
C GLN A 28 -1.84 -13.85 20.10
N SER A 29 -2.41 -14.42 19.03
CA SER A 29 -3.82 -14.19 18.68
C SER A 29 -4.80 -14.80 19.72
N GLY A 30 -4.35 -15.81 20.47
CA GLY A 30 -5.20 -16.56 21.41
C GLY A 30 -6.27 -17.43 20.72
N ILE A 31 -6.28 -17.50 19.39
CA ILE A 31 -7.22 -18.33 18.61
C ILE A 31 -6.73 -19.77 18.65
N ALA A 32 -7.62 -20.70 19.03
CA ALA A 32 -7.34 -22.12 18.97
C ALA A 32 -7.39 -22.61 17.51
N ILE A 33 -6.25 -23.08 16.99
CA ILE A 33 -6.11 -23.51 15.60
C ILE A 33 -5.53 -24.93 15.60
N GLU A 34 -6.14 -25.82 14.80
CA GLU A 34 -5.62 -27.17 14.59
C GLU A 34 -4.23 -27.13 13.92
N GLU A 35 -3.36 -28.08 14.26
CA GLU A 35 -1.97 -28.07 13.78
C GLU A 35 -1.87 -28.08 12.25
N THR A 36 -2.76 -28.80 11.57
CA THR A 36 -2.85 -28.80 10.09
C THR A 36 -3.17 -27.43 9.53
N ALA A 37 -4.19 -26.75 10.07
CA ALA A 37 -4.55 -25.39 9.67
C ALA A 37 -3.45 -24.37 10.00
N LYS A 38 -2.76 -24.54 11.13
CA LYS A 38 -1.60 -23.72 11.50
C LYS A 38 -0.49 -23.82 10.45
N LEU A 39 -0.15 -25.04 10.03
CA LEU A 39 0.86 -25.27 8.98
C LEU A 39 0.45 -24.66 7.64
N GLU A 40 -0.83 -24.74 7.27
CA GLU A 40 -1.36 -24.09 6.06
C GLU A 40 -1.26 -22.56 6.12
N ILE A 41 -1.53 -21.95 7.28
CA ILE A 41 -1.35 -20.51 7.49
C ILE A 41 0.12 -20.13 7.34
N ILE A 42 1.03 -20.87 8.00
CA ILE A 42 2.47 -20.62 7.94
C ILE A 42 2.96 -20.67 6.49
N ASP A 43 2.61 -21.73 5.75
CA ASP A 43 2.98 -21.89 4.35
C ASP A 43 2.43 -20.74 3.48
N LYS A 44 1.14 -20.41 3.62
CA LYS A 44 0.50 -19.35 2.82
C LYS A 44 1.14 -17.99 3.09
N VAL A 45 1.27 -17.59 4.36
CA VAL A 45 1.81 -16.28 4.74
C VAL A 45 3.28 -16.18 4.35
N SER A 46 4.06 -17.24 4.53
CA SER A 46 5.47 -17.28 4.10
C SER A 46 5.63 -17.09 2.60
N LYS A 47 4.80 -17.75 1.78
CA LYS A 47 4.79 -17.58 0.32
C LYS A 47 4.44 -16.15 -0.07
N HIS A 48 3.45 -15.53 0.58
CA HIS A 48 3.08 -14.14 0.32
C HIS A 48 4.21 -13.18 0.68
N TYR A 49 4.87 -13.38 1.82
CA TYR A 49 6.03 -12.60 2.22
C TYR A 49 7.14 -12.67 1.15
N LEU A 50 7.52 -13.87 0.72
CA LEU A 50 8.58 -14.06 -0.28
C LEU A 50 8.24 -13.44 -1.64
N LEU A 51 7.01 -13.63 -2.12
CA LEU A 51 6.56 -13.02 -3.38
C LEU A 51 6.52 -11.49 -3.27
N THR A 52 6.08 -10.94 -2.14
CA THR A 52 6.07 -9.50 -1.90
C THR A 52 7.50 -8.95 -1.91
N MET A 53 8.42 -9.56 -1.15
CA MET A 53 9.85 -9.23 -1.14
C MET A 53 10.46 -9.18 -2.55
N GLN A 54 10.15 -10.19 -3.36
CA GLN A 54 10.78 -10.38 -4.66
C GLN A 54 10.22 -9.44 -5.74
N TYR A 55 8.91 -9.23 -5.74
CA TYR A 55 8.23 -8.62 -6.88
C TYR A 55 7.62 -7.26 -6.57
N TYR A 56 7.12 -7.04 -5.36
CA TYR A 56 6.40 -5.82 -5.00
C TYR A 56 7.29 -4.82 -4.26
N SER A 57 8.11 -5.29 -3.32
CA SER A 57 9.01 -4.40 -2.56
C SER A 57 9.99 -3.60 -3.44
N PRO A 58 10.64 -4.17 -4.48
CA PRO A 58 11.54 -3.41 -5.35
C PRO A 58 10.82 -2.29 -6.11
N VAL A 59 9.56 -2.54 -6.48
CA VAL A 59 8.69 -1.58 -7.16
C VAL A 59 8.44 -0.40 -6.26
N ILE A 60 7.92 -0.66 -5.05
CA ILE A 60 7.52 0.41 -4.13
C ILE A 60 8.73 1.27 -3.80
N VAL A 61 9.86 0.62 -3.49
CA VAL A 61 11.11 1.33 -3.19
C VAL A 61 11.54 2.19 -4.37
N LYS A 62 11.49 1.68 -5.60
CA LYS A 62 11.86 2.46 -6.79
C LYS A 62 10.89 3.62 -7.04
N TRP A 63 9.59 3.41 -6.79
CA TRP A 63 8.60 4.47 -6.92
C TRP A 63 8.81 5.57 -5.89
N MET A 64 8.98 5.20 -4.62
CA MET A 64 9.24 6.17 -3.55
C MET A 64 10.55 6.92 -3.78
N ASP A 65 11.62 6.25 -4.21
CA ASP A 65 12.87 6.88 -4.64
C ASP A 65 12.63 7.94 -5.73
N SER A 66 11.81 7.62 -6.74
CA SER A 66 11.44 8.56 -7.80
C SER A 66 10.55 9.72 -7.30
N LEU A 67 9.67 9.53 -6.32
CA LEU A 67 8.85 10.61 -5.78
C LEU A 67 9.69 11.55 -4.91
N LEU A 68 10.54 11.00 -4.05
CA LEU A 68 11.44 11.77 -3.19
C LEU A 68 12.41 12.62 -4.02
N GLN A 69 12.96 12.08 -5.12
CA GLN A 69 13.83 12.83 -6.04
C GLN A 69 13.12 13.99 -6.77
N ARG A 70 11.78 13.97 -6.86
CA ARG A 70 10.97 15.02 -7.50
C ARG A 70 10.38 16.02 -6.50
N GLY A 71 10.57 15.78 -5.20
CA GLY A 71 9.83 16.43 -4.12
C GLY A 71 10.31 17.84 -3.75
N ASP A 72 10.96 18.57 -4.66
CA ASP A 72 11.62 19.85 -4.38
C ASP A 72 10.77 20.81 -3.52
N ASP A 73 9.60 21.21 -4.02
CA ASP A 73 8.75 22.23 -3.38
C ASP A 73 7.43 21.67 -2.83
N LYS A 74 7.25 20.34 -2.86
CA LYS A 74 5.94 19.71 -2.64
C LYS A 74 5.93 18.84 -1.40
N LYS A 75 4.79 18.83 -0.69
CA LYS A 75 4.50 17.79 0.31
C LYS A 75 3.96 16.54 -0.37
N LEU A 76 4.43 15.38 0.06
CA LEU A 76 3.90 14.08 -0.34
C LEU A 76 2.83 13.68 0.68
N VAL A 77 1.58 13.63 0.25
CA VAL A 77 0.42 13.33 1.09
C VAL A 77 -0.05 11.92 0.78
N PHE A 78 0.35 10.97 1.62
CA PHE A 78 0.02 9.57 1.53
C PHE A 78 -1.38 9.32 2.09
N LEU A 79 -2.28 8.76 1.28
CA LEU A 79 -3.65 8.48 1.73
C LEU A 79 -3.67 7.21 2.56
N ALA A 80 -4.17 7.28 3.79
CA ALA A 80 -4.04 6.19 4.76
C ALA A 80 -4.79 4.90 4.37
N ARG A 81 -4.60 3.84 5.16
CA ARG A 81 -4.91 2.42 4.89
C ARG A 81 -3.97 1.79 3.86
N ASP A 82 -4.01 2.27 2.62
CA ASP A 82 -3.24 1.68 1.52
C ASP A 82 -1.91 2.45 1.34
N GLY A 83 -1.91 3.78 1.52
CA GLY A 83 -0.74 4.65 1.37
C GLY A 83 0.28 4.61 2.52
N ILE A 84 -0.05 4.01 3.68
CA ILE A 84 0.83 4.05 4.86
C ILE A 84 2.16 3.32 4.65
N VAL A 85 2.13 2.19 3.92
CA VAL A 85 3.37 1.48 3.61
C VAL A 85 4.29 2.30 2.72
N PHE A 86 3.74 3.11 1.81
CA PHE A 86 4.50 4.00 0.93
C PHE A 86 5.12 5.14 1.72
N HIS A 87 4.36 5.71 2.66
CA HIS A 87 4.88 6.68 3.62
C HIS A 87 6.08 6.10 4.38
N ASP A 88 5.94 4.90 4.93
CA ASP A 88 6.99 4.28 5.75
C ASP A 88 8.24 3.95 4.93
N VAL A 89 8.07 3.50 3.69
CA VAL A 89 9.18 3.31 2.75
C VAL A 89 9.85 4.66 2.45
N ALA A 90 9.08 5.70 2.14
CA ALA A 90 9.62 7.03 1.85
C ALA A 90 10.41 7.59 3.04
N ALA A 91 9.87 7.45 4.26
CA ALA A 91 10.55 7.86 5.49
C ALA A 91 11.84 7.06 5.72
N THR A 92 11.82 5.75 5.46
CA THR A 92 13.00 4.87 5.56
C THR A 92 14.08 5.27 4.56
N LEU A 93 13.72 5.52 3.31
CA LEU A 93 14.66 5.95 2.27
C LEU A 93 15.26 7.30 2.61
N LEU A 94 14.45 8.25 3.06
CA LEU A 94 14.89 9.58 3.46
C LEU A 94 15.89 9.54 4.63
N GLU A 95 15.67 8.64 5.59
CA GLU A 95 16.58 8.44 6.72
C GLU A 95 17.89 7.75 6.32
N LYS A 96 17.82 6.76 5.41
CA LYS A 96 18.99 6.01 4.96
C LYS A 96 19.87 6.77 3.97
N TYR A 97 19.28 7.60 3.12
CA TYR A 97 19.96 8.28 2.01
C TYR A 97 19.58 9.77 1.94
N PRO A 98 19.74 10.56 3.02
CA PRO A 98 19.34 11.96 3.04
C PRO A 98 20.04 12.78 1.95
N GLU A 99 21.27 12.43 1.58
CA GLU A 99 22.05 13.08 0.53
C GLU A 99 21.43 12.96 -0.87
N ARG A 100 20.59 11.95 -1.11
CA ARG A 100 19.89 11.76 -2.39
C ARG A 100 18.62 12.59 -2.51
N TYR A 101 18.11 13.10 -1.39
CA TYR A 101 16.86 13.83 -1.32
C TYR A 101 17.05 15.16 -0.59
N PRO A 102 17.96 16.04 -1.07
CA PRO A 102 18.37 17.25 -0.35
C PRO A 102 17.21 18.23 -0.10
N ASN A 103 16.14 18.14 -0.89
CA ASN A 103 14.97 19.00 -0.79
C ASN A 103 13.80 18.33 -0.04
N MET A 104 13.96 17.10 0.46
CA MET A 104 12.92 16.39 1.21
C MET A 104 13.26 16.33 2.70
N THR A 105 12.23 16.48 3.53
CA THR A 105 12.35 16.34 5.00
C THR A 105 11.18 15.50 5.52
N LYS A 106 11.27 15.00 6.76
CA LYS A 106 10.21 14.17 7.36
C LYS A 106 8.89 14.94 7.44
N GLU A 107 8.93 16.26 7.64
CA GLU A 107 7.76 17.14 7.70
C GLU A 107 7.06 17.29 6.34
N LYS A 108 7.74 16.95 5.23
CA LYS A 108 7.14 16.91 3.89
C LYS A 108 6.43 15.59 3.59
N LEU A 109 6.56 14.59 4.44
CA LEU A 109 5.86 13.32 4.33
C LEU A 109 4.64 13.35 5.26
N VAL A 110 3.44 13.41 4.70
CA VAL A 110 2.21 13.57 5.46
C VAL A 110 1.29 12.38 5.22
N VAL A 111 0.72 11.82 6.28
CA VAL A 111 -0.33 10.80 6.16
C VAL A 111 -1.69 11.45 6.36
N ALA A 112 -2.57 11.34 5.36
CA ALA A 112 -3.94 11.83 5.43
C ALA A 112 -4.93 10.66 5.42
N TRP A 113 -5.72 10.52 6.48
CA TRP A 113 -6.76 9.48 6.59
C TRP A 113 -8.03 9.87 5.83
N LEU A 114 -7.88 10.04 4.52
CA LEU A 114 -8.98 10.23 3.60
C LEU A 114 -9.23 8.95 2.81
N SER A 115 -10.50 8.56 2.75
CA SER A 115 -10.99 7.50 1.88
C SER A 115 -12.09 8.06 0.99
N ARG A 116 -12.49 7.29 -0.03
CA ARG A 116 -13.66 7.66 -0.84
C ARG A 116 -14.92 7.91 0.01
N LYS A 117 -15.12 7.16 1.10
CA LYS A 117 -16.27 7.35 1.99
C LYS A 117 -16.16 8.71 2.70
N SER A 118 -15.02 8.98 3.35
CA SER A 118 -14.84 10.23 4.09
C SER A 118 -14.80 11.47 3.21
N SER A 119 -14.36 11.36 1.95
CA SER A 119 -14.44 12.47 0.99
C SER A 119 -15.85 12.72 0.43
N LYS A 120 -16.72 11.70 0.44
CA LYS A 120 -18.11 11.83 -0.02
C LYS A 120 -19.06 12.30 1.07
N ASP A 121 -18.67 12.16 2.33
CA ASP A 121 -19.46 12.60 3.46
C ASP A 121 -19.77 14.10 3.39
N ALA A 122 -21.02 14.46 3.71
CA ALA A 122 -21.49 15.83 3.60
C ALA A 122 -20.86 16.76 4.64
N ALA A 123 -20.51 16.27 5.83
CA ALA A 123 -19.83 17.07 6.86
C ALA A 123 -18.36 17.34 6.48
N SER A 124 -17.74 16.41 5.76
CA SER A 124 -16.43 16.62 5.14
C SER A 124 -16.46 17.63 3.98
N ARG A 125 -17.61 17.82 3.33
CA ARG A 125 -17.83 18.77 2.22
C ARG A 125 -18.03 20.20 2.76
N GLY A 126 -16.93 20.88 3.02
CA GLY A 126 -16.90 22.25 3.53
C GLY A 126 -15.55 22.59 4.15
N GLY A 127 -15.50 23.53 5.11
CA GLY A 127 -14.25 23.93 5.78
C GLY A 127 -13.62 22.86 6.68
N LEU A 128 -14.30 21.74 6.95
CA LEU A 128 -13.77 20.68 7.84
C LEU A 128 -12.55 19.98 7.25
N THR A 129 -12.59 19.59 5.97
CA THR A 129 -11.44 18.96 5.30
C THR A 129 -10.27 19.93 5.16
N GLU A 130 -10.53 21.22 4.87
CA GLU A 130 -9.50 22.27 4.81
C GLU A 130 -8.82 22.45 6.19
N ARG A 131 -9.60 22.47 7.28
CA ARG A 131 -9.05 22.51 8.65
C ARG A 131 -8.31 21.23 9.03
N TYR A 132 -8.77 20.06 8.58
CA TYR A 132 -8.06 18.78 8.79
C TYR A 132 -6.70 18.80 8.10
N PHE A 133 -6.62 19.26 6.86
CA PHE A 133 -5.34 19.40 6.13
C PHE A 133 -4.40 20.37 6.84
N LYS A 134 -4.94 21.50 7.33
CA LYS A 134 -4.16 22.43 8.14
C LYS A 134 -3.64 21.81 9.43
N GLN A 135 -4.44 20.97 10.10
CA GLN A 135 -4.00 20.22 11.28
C GLN A 135 -2.86 19.23 10.95
N LEU A 136 -2.85 18.67 9.74
CA LEU A 136 -1.74 17.86 9.22
C LEU A 136 -0.53 18.69 8.78
N GLY A 137 -0.57 20.02 8.95
CA GLY A 137 0.50 20.93 8.55
C GLY A 137 0.50 21.28 7.07
N ILE A 138 -0.58 21.05 6.31
CA ILE A 138 -0.72 21.43 4.90
C ILE A 138 -1.47 22.76 4.82
N GLU A 139 -0.80 23.81 4.36
CA GLU A 139 -1.42 25.13 4.23
C GLU A 139 -2.19 25.27 2.90
N PRO A 140 -3.24 26.12 2.85
CA PRO A 140 -3.93 26.43 1.60
C PRO A 140 -2.97 26.99 0.54
N ASN A 141 -3.20 26.60 -0.71
CA ASN A 141 -2.43 26.93 -1.91
C ASN A 141 -1.01 26.33 -1.97
N GLU A 142 -0.58 25.57 -0.96
CA GLU A 142 0.65 24.79 -1.03
C GLU A 142 0.53 23.73 -2.15
N SER A 143 1.65 23.47 -2.83
CA SER A 143 1.71 22.40 -3.84
C SER A 143 1.88 21.06 -3.15
N ILE A 144 0.97 20.13 -3.43
CA ILE A 144 0.98 18.79 -2.85
C ILE A 144 0.94 17.72 -3.92
N VAL A 145 1.54 16.58 -3.62
CA VAL A 145 1.36 15.34 -4.37
C VAL A 145 0.52 14.41 -3.51
N LEU A 146 -0.72 14.14 -3.92
CA LEU A 146 -1.51 13.07 -3.35
C LEU A 146 -0.92 11.74 -3.84
N VAL A 147 -0.41 10.94 -2.91
CA VAL A 147 0.15 9.62 -3.16
C VAL A 147 -0.85 8.58 -2.70
N ASP A 148 -1.28 7.75 -3.62
CA ASP A 148 -2.29 6.72 -3.35
C ASP A 148 -2.00 5.44 -4.12
N THR A 149 -2.67 4.36 -3.72
CA THR A 149 -2.55 3.07 -4.37
C THR A 149 -3.87 2.47 -4.75
N GLY A 150 -3.85 1.79 -5.90
CA GLY A 150 -5.01 1.09 -6.42
C GLY A 150 -5.71 1.80 -7.57
N CYS A 151 -6.71 1.11 -8.09
CA CYS A 151 -7.21 1.30 -9.44
C CYS A 151 -8.28 2.38 -9.60
N THR A 152 -8.25 3.51 -8.88
CA THR A 152 -9.37 4.46 -8.95
C THR A 152 -9.02 5.93 -8.83
N GLY A 153 -9.20 6.65 -9.95
CA GLY A 153 -9.26 8.11 -10.01
C GLY A 153 -10.45 8.76 -9.30
N SER A 154 -11.05 8.09 -8.31
CA SER A 154 -12.06 8.70 -7.44
C SER A 154 -11.44 9.77 -6.55
N ILE A 155 -10.20 9.58 -6.11
CA ILE A 155 -9.55 10.51 -5.17
C ILE A 155 -9.39 11.91 -5.75
N LYS A 156 -8.91 12.06 -6.99
CA LYS A 156 -8.84 13.39 -7.62
C LYS A 156 -10.22 14.04 -7.76
N ARG A 157 -11.27 13.26 -8.01
CA ARG A 157 -12.64 13.78 -8.16
C ARG A 157 -13.29 14.15 -6.83
N GLU A 158 -13.01 13.40 -5.78
CA GLU A 158 -13.68 13.56 -4.49
C GLU A 158 -12.87 14.40 -3.50
N ILE A 159 -11.53 14.41 -3.58
CA ILE A 159 -10.64 15.15 -2.66
C ILE A 159 -10.28 16.53 -3.22
N ALA A 160 -9.95 16.65 -4.51
CA ALA A 160 -9.50 17.92 -5.05
C ALA A 160 -10.50 19.09 -4.86
N PRO A 161 -11.82 18.87 -4.94
CA PRO A 161 -12.79 19.92 -4.64
C PRO A 161 -12.87 20.33 -3.15
N LEU A 162 -12.33 19.52 -2.23
CA LEU A 162 -12.44 19.73 -0.78
C LEU A 162 -11.34 20.62 -0.21
N ILE A 163 -10.26 20.83 -0.96
CA ILE A 163 -9.07 21.55 -0.50
C ILE A 163 -8.61 22.54 -1.56
N LYS A 164 -8.03 23.66 -1.12
CA LYS A 164 -7.56 24.72 -2.01
C LYS A 164 -6.06 24.58 -2.25
N ASN A 165 -5.61 23.42 -2.71
CA ASN A 165 -4.19 23.15 -2.95
C ASN A 165 -3.91 23.00 -4.44
N ASN A 166 -2.65 23.23 -4.84
CA ASN A 166 -2.20 22.85 -6.18
C ASN A 166 -1.87 21.35 -6.16
N ILE A 167 -2.79 20.54 -6.67
CA ILE A 167 -2.77 19.09 -6.50
C ILE A 167 -2.20 18.40 -7.72
N GLU A 168 -1.10 17.68 -7.51
CA GLU A 168 -0.68 16.56 -8.33
C GLU A 168 -1.19 15.26 -7.71
N CYS A 169 -1.55 14.26 -8.53
CA CYS A 169 -1.86 12.92 -8.03
C CYS A 169 -0.88 11.92 -8.64
N GLN A 170 -0.28 11.08 -7.79
CA GLN A 170 0.60 10.00 -8.18
C GLN A 170 0.02 8.69 -7.63
N PHE A 171 -0.21 7.74 -8.52
CA PHE A 171 -0.74 6.42 -8.17
C PHE A 171 0.31 5.35 -8.45
N SER A 172 0.33 4.26 -7.69
CA SER A 172 1.14 3.09 -8.08
C SER A 172 0.67 2.59 -9.45
N VAL A 173 -0.61 2.20 -9.53
CA VAL A 173 -1.32 1.78 -10.74
C VAL A 173 -2.52 2.69 -10.96
N SER A 174 -2.78 3.18 -12.17
CA SER A 174 -4.02 3.92 -12.48
C SER A 174 -4.78 3.25 -13.64
N ARG A 175 -6.10 3.16 -13.49
CA ARG A 175 -7.02 2.77 -14.60
C ARG A 175 -7.67 3.96 -15.26
N ASN A 176 -7.38 5.16 -14.77
CA ASN A 176 -7.98 6.36 -15.29
C ASN A 176 -7.01 6.97 -16.31
N PRO A 177 -7.32 6.93 -17.61
CA PRO A 177 -6.44 7.47 -18.65
C PRO A 177 -6.17 8.97 -18.50
N ALA A 178 -6.97 9.69 -17.70
CA ALA A 178 -6.80 11.11 -17.42
C ALA A 178 -5.79 11.42 -16.29
N ILE A 179 -5.21 10.40 -15.64
CA ILE A 179 -4.22 10.57 -14.56
C ILE A 179 -3.10 9.55 -14.72
N ARG A 180 -1.85 10.00 -14.52
CA ARG A 180 -0.68 9.13 -14.66
C ARG A 180 -0.49 8.30 -13.40
N GLY A 181 -0.42 6.97 -13.56
CA GLY A 181 0.21 6.09 -12.59
C GLY A 181 1.73 6.03 -12.79
N PHE A 182 2.46 5.61 -11.77
CA PHE A 182 3.89 5.29 -11.85
C PHE A 182 4.15 4.20 -12.88
N TRP A 183 3.23 3.22 -12.94
CA TRP A 183 3.26 2.13 -13.90
C TRP A 183 2.69 2.47 -15.28
N ASP A 184 1.93 3.55 -15.39
CA ASP A 184 1.33 4.01 -16.65
C ASP A 184 2.37 4.82 -17.44
N ASN A 185 3.40 4.14 -17.96
CA ASN A 185 4.21 4.78 -18.99
C ASN A 185 3.34 5.06 -20.21
N CYS A 186 3.58 6.20 -20.88
CA CYS A 186 2.91 6.65 -22.12
C CYS A 186 3.16 5.72 -23.33
N ASP A 187 3.60 4.50 -23.07
CA ASP A 187 3.90 3.44 -24.00
C ASP A 187 2.79 2.41 -23.86
N PHE A 188 1.80 2.49 -24.76
CA PHE A 188 0.62 1.61 -24.83
C PHE A 188 0.96 0.12 -25.02
N SER A 189 2.25 -0.23 -25.10
CA SER A 189 2.74 -1.62 -25.09
C SER A 189 2.49 -2.37 -23.78
N LEU A 190 2.01 -1.68 -22.72
CA LEU A 190 1.68 -2.28 -21.41
C LEU A 190 0.19 -2.53 -21.20
N GLN A 191 -0.38 -3.34 -22.10
CA GLN A 191 -1.67 -4.00 -21.88
C GLN A 191 -1.68 -4.98 -20.68
N ALA A 192 -0.60 -5.10 -19.89
CA ALA A 192 -0.49 -6.10 -18.82
C ALA A 192 -0.70 -5.56 -17.38
N LEU A 193 -0.37 -4.28 -17.10
CA LEU A 193 -0.66 -3.64 -15.80
C LEU A 193 -1.90 -2.75 -15.84
N ALA A 194 -2.21 -2.20 -17.02
CA ALA A 194 -3.55 -1.77 -17.32
C ALA A 194 -4.41 -3.03 -17.44
N PHE A 195 -5.08 -3.37 -16.34
CA PHE A 195 -6.21 -4.30 -16.36
C PHE A 195 -7.03 -4.02 -17.61
N VAL A 196 -6.96 -4.96 -18.53
CA VAL A 196 -7.65 -4.90 -19.80
C VAL A 196 -9.15 -4.91 -19.49
N ILE A 197 -9.72 -3.73 -19.22
CA ILE A 197 -11.15 -3.50 -19.37
C ILE A 197 -11.33 -3.29 -20.87
N LEU A 198 -11.22 -4.39 -21.63
CA LEU A 198 -11.77 -4.39 -22.97
C LEU A 198 -13.29 -4.28 -22.86
N PRO A 199 -13.95 -3.65 -23.85
CA PRO A 199 -15.40 -3.72 -23.96
C PRO A 199 -15.86 -5.19 -23.95
N SER A 200 -17.08 -5.39 -23.43
CA SER A 200 -17.67 -6.70 -23.14
C SER A 200 -17.81 -7.65 -24.34
N ASP A 201 -17.52 -7.17 -25.55
CA ASP A 201 -17.59 -7.87 -26.82
C ASP A 201 -16.26 -8.53 -27.27
N HIS A 202 -15.15 -8.29 -26.57
CA HIS A 202 -13.89 -8.97 -26.87
C HIS A 202 -13.90 -10.41 -26.30
N GLN A 203 -13.94 -11.38 -27.21
CA GLN A 203 -14.04 -12.81 -26.91
C GLN A 203 -12.83 -13.38 -26.13
N ASP A 204 -11.72 -12.64 -26.02
CA ASP A 204 -10.53 -13.00 -25.24
C ASP A 204 -10.48 -12.37 -23.83
N ALA A 205 -11.41 -11.48 -23.47
CA ALA A 205 -11.38 -10.71 -22.21
C ALA A 205 -11.60 -11.57 -20.93
N TRP A 206 -11.88 -12.86 -21.10
CA TRP A 206 -12.27 -13.78 -20.02
C TRP A 206 -11.20 -14.82 -19.70
N ALA A 207 -10.06 -14.85 -20.40
CA ALA A 207 -9.08 -15.91 -20.22
C ALA A 207 -8.15 -15.71 -19.00
N ASN A 208 -8.60 -15.03 -17.95
CA ASN A 208 -8.63 -15.54 -16.58
C ASN A 208 -8.83 -14.39 -15.57
N PHE A 209 -9.88 -14.51 -14.75
CA PHE A 209 -10.39 -13.55 -13.75
C PHE A 209 -9.39 -12.47 -13.31
N PRO A 210 -9.35 -11.30 -13.98
CA PRO A 210 -8.39 -10.24 -13.66
C PRO A 210 -8.44 -9.84 -12.20
N LYS A 211 -9.63 -9.95 -11.59
CA LYS A 211 -9.92 -9.75 -10.16
C LYS A 211 -8.89 -10.41 -9.25
N ILE A 212 -8.51 -11.66 -9.51
CA ILE A 212 -7.54 -12.42 -8.69
C ILE A 212 -6.20 -11.69 -8.59
N ALA A 213 -5.68 -11.19 -9.72
CA ALA A 213 -4.43 -10.45 -9.74
C ALA A 213 -4.55 -9.10 -9.03
N ASN A 214 -5.70 -8.40 -9.09
CA ASN A 214 -5.81 -7.16 -8.32
C ASN A 214 -6.11 -7.37 -6.85
N ASP A 215 -6.84 -8.41 -6.47
CA ASP A 215 -7.00 -8.78 -5.06
C ASP A 215 -5.61 -9.06 -4.47
N TRP A 216 -4.73 -9.80 -5.18
CA TRP A 216 -3.35 -10.03 -4.74
C TRP A 216 -2.53 -8.74 -4.66
N VAL A 217 -2.59 -7.88 -5.70
CA VAL A 217 -1.89 -6.59 -5.67
C VAL A 217 -2.35 -5.79 -4.47
N GLU A 218 -3.65 -5.62 -4.28
CA GLU A 218 -4.21 -4.81 -3.20
C GLU A 218 -3.92 -5.39 -1.80
N ASP A 219 -4.03 -6.71 -1.60
CA ASP A 219 -3.88 -7.33 -0.29
C ASP A 219 -2.42 -7.35 0.23
N THR A 220 -1.43 -7.43 -0.67
CA THR A 220 -0.03 -7.64 -0.28
C THR A 220 0.64 -6.43 0.39
N HIS A 221 0.05 -5.25 0.29
CA HIS A 221 0.65 -4.01 0.81
C HIS A 221 -0.29 -3.16 1.65
N ARG A 222 -1.54 -3.60 1.81
CA ARG A 222 -2.51 -2.96 2.69
C ARG A 222 -2.10 -3.14 4.15
N GLY A 223 -2.28 -2.07 4.94
CA GLY A 223 -2.26 -2.21 6.40
C GLY A 223 -3.52 -2.90 6.93
N ASN A 224 -3.50 -3.32 8.19
CA ASN A 224 -4.63 -3.96 8.89
C ASN A 224 -5.60 -2.97 9.52
N PHE A 225 -5.68 -1.77 9.00
CA PHE A 225 -6.40 -0.68 9.64
C PHE A 225 -7.80 -0.48 9.07
N ILE A 226 -8.70 -0.02 9.92
CA ILE A 226 -10.06 0.35 9.51
C ILE A 226 -10.01 1.65 8.71
N GLY A 227 -10.70 1.69 7.57
CA GLY A 227 -10.76 2.89 6.73
C GLY A 227 -11.62 4.01 7.34
N ALA A 228 -11.27 5.26 7.07
CA ALA A 228 -12.04 6.42 7.50
C ALA A 228 -13.36 6.52 6.73
N GLU A 229 -14.49 6.63 7.42
CA GLU A 229 -15.80 6.84 6.80
C GLU A 229 -16.22 8.30 6.76
N ARG A 230 -15.78 9.10 7.73
CA ARG A 230 -16.04 10.53 7.85
C ARG A 230 -14.96 11.21 8.69
N LEU A 231 -14.94 12.54 8.67
CA LEU A 231 -14.16 13.33 9.63
C LEU A 231 -15.08 13.77 10.77
N VAL A 232 -14.57 13.72 12.00
CA VAL A 232 -15.26 14.18 13.21
C VAL A 232 -14.37 15.20 13.90
N GLU A 233 -14.96 16.25 14.45
CA GLU A 233 -14.25 17.24 15.27
C GLU A 233 -14.71 17.09 16.73
N GLU A 234 -13.77 16.80 17.62
CA GLU A 234 -14.00 16.79 19.06
C GLU A 234 -12.92 17.62 19.75
N ASN A 235 -13.33 18.54 20.63
CA ASN A 235 -12.41 19.42 21.36
C ASN A 235 -11.41 20.17 20.46
N GLY A 236 -11.82 20.53 19.24
CA GLY A 236 -10.98 21.23 18.26
C GLY A 236 -9.96 20.34 17.53
N ILE A 237 -9.97 19.03 17.78
CA ILE A 237 -9.17 18.04 17.07
C ILE A 237 -10.05 17.36 16.03
N ILE A 238 -9.65 17.43 14.77
CA ILE A 238 -10.32 16.73 13.68
C ILE A 238 -9.64 15.39 13.47
N TYR A 239 -10.41 14.31 13.55
CA TYR A 239 -9.88 12.97 13.36
C TYR A 239 -10.79 12.12 12.47
N PRO A 240 -10.20 11.13 11.79
CA PRO A 240 -10.91 10.25 10.89
C PRO A 240 -11.63 9.13 11.66
N TYR A 241 -12.94 9.02 11.49
CA TYR A 241 -13.77 8.00 12.15
C TYR A 241 -14.31 6.99 11.14
N PRO A 242 -14.35 5.68 11.44
CA PRO A 242 -13.92 5.00 12.67
C PRO A 242 -12.46 4.52 12.63
N SER A 243 -11.64 5.02 11.71
CA SER A 243 -10.24 4.59 11.58
C SER A 243 -9.36 4.95 12.77
N MET A 244 -9.78 5.93 13.57
CA MET A 244 -9.14 6.27 14.83
C MET A 244 -10.18 6.31 15.95
N GLU A 245 -9.76 5.92 17.15
CA GLU A 245 -10.61 5.92 18.34
C GLU A 245 -9.87 6.47 19.56
N TRP A 246 -10.62 7.12 20.46
CA TRP A 246 -10.09 7.60 21.73
C TRP A 246 -10.03 6.46 22.73
N VAL A 247 -8.83 6.12 23.18
CA VAL A 247 -8.57 5.09 24.18
C VAL A 247 -8.04 5.75 25.45
N LYS A 248 -8.51 5.28 26.60
CA LYS A 248 -7.97 5.70 27.88
C LYS A 248 -6.63 5.00 28.10
N ASN A 249 -5.52 5.74 28.01
CA ASN A 249 -4.23 5.29 28.52
C ASN A 249 -4.09 5.78 29.97
N GLY A 250 -3.21 5.20 30.79
CA GLY A 250 -3.11 5.51 32.23
C GLY A 250 -2.92 7.00 32.59
N GLU A 251 -2.64 7.85 31.61
CA GLU A 251 -2.35 9.28 31.75
C GLU A 251 -3.43 10.19 31.11
N GLY A 252 -4.43 9.65 30.40
CA GLY A 252 -5.46 10.43 29.74
C GLY A 252 -6.21 9.70 28.63
N MET A 253 -6.81 10.46 27.72
CA MET A 253 -7.38 9.93 26.47
C MET A 253 -6.37 10.16 25.35
N GLU A 254 -6.09 9.12 24.58
CA GLU A 254 -5.20 9.15 23.42
C GLU A 254 -5.95 8.67 22.19
N LEU A 255 -5.73 9.34 21.06
CA LEU A 255 -6.30 8.96 19.79
C LEU A 255 -5.38 7.92 19.13
N VAL A 256 -5.86 6.68 19.01
CA VAL A 256 -5.09 5.58 18.42
C VAL A 256 -5.71 5.13 17.10
N ILE A 257 -4.90 4.53 16.23
CA ILE A 257 -5.39 3.94 14.98
C ILE A 257 -6.10 2.63 15.30
N LYS A 258 -7.27 2.43 14.71
CA LYS A 258 -8.07 1.23 14.89
C LYS A 258 -7.69 0.15 13.88
N GLU A 259 -7.41 -1.04 14.39
CA GLU A 259 -7.09 -2.23 13.59
C GLU A 259 -8.32 -3.12 13.36
N THR A 260 -8.24 -3.96 12.33
CA THR A 260 -9.24 -4.96 12.01
C THR A 260 -9.19 -6.06 13.08
N ALA A 261 -10.32 -6.36 13.70
CA ALA A 261 -10.39 -7.44 14.65
C ALA A 261 -10.24 -8.80 13.95
N VAL A 262 -9.73 -9.78 14.68
CA VAL A 262 -9.53 -11.15 14.20
C VAL A 262 -10.23 -12.09 15.17
N HIS A 263 -11.14 -12.90 14.63
CA HIS A 263 -12.04 -13.76 15.40
C HIS A 263 -11.87 -15.24 15.09
N ASP A 264 -11.33 -15.58 13.92
CA ASP A 264 -11.10 -16.96 13.50
C ASP A 264 -9.79 -17.14 12.72
N ALA A 265 -9.53 -18.40 12.32
CA ALA A 265 -8.31 -18.78 11.61
C ALA A 265 -8.22 -18.20 10.19
N GLU A 266 -9.35 -17.98 9.50
CA GLU A 266 -9.37 -17.39 8.17
C GLU A 266 -9.07 -15.89 8.23
N GLU A 267 -9.72 -15.18 9.15
CA GLU A 267 -9.42 -13.77 9.41
C GLU A 267 -7.97 -13.58 9.87
N LEU A 268 -7.44 -14.49 10.70
CA LEU A 268 -6.05 -14.41 11.18
C LEU A 268 -5.07 -14.58 10.03
N ARG A 269 -5.31 -15.56 9.17
CA ARG A 269 -4.51 -15.80 7.98
C ARG A 269 -4.45 -14.55 7.09
N ASP A 270 -5.60 -13.92 6.86
CA ASP A 270 -5.72 -12.75 6.00
C ASP A 270 -5.07 -11.50 6.64
N PHE A 271 -5.23 -11.33 7.96
CA PHE A 271 -4.50 -10.33 8.75
C PHE A 271 -2.98 -10.51 8.63
N LEU A 272 -2.49 -11.75 8.77
CA LEU A 272 -1.06 -12.06 8.71
C LEU A 272 -0.48 -11.86 7.32
N VAL A 273 -1.22 -12.18 6.25
CA VAL A 273 -0.80 -11.88 4.87
C VAL A 273 -0.54 -10.39 4.68
N ARG A 274 -1.42 -9.53 5.20
CA ARG A 274 -1.29 -8.07 5.12
C ARG A 274 -0.15 -7.53 6.00
N ASP A 275 -0.07 -7.98 7.25
CA ASP A 275 0.96 -7.53 8.21
C ASP A 275 2.37 -7.91 7.70
N LEU A 276 2.54 -9.17 7.31
CA LEU A 276 3.83 -9.67 6.84
C LEU A 276 4.12 -9.21 5.40
N GLY A 277 3.11 -8.93 4.58
CA GLY A 277 3.28 -8.27 3.28
C GLY A 277 3.85 -6.85 3.44
N ARG A 278 3.27 -6.05 4.33
CA ARG A 278 3.86 -4.75 4.73
C ARG A 278 5.27 -4.92 5.28
N GLN A 279 5.50 -5.91 6.15
CA GLN A 279 6.82 -6.17 6.71
C GLN A 279 7.85 -6.51 5.62
N ALA A 280 7.49 -7.33 4.63
CA ALA A 280 8.36 -7.63 3.48
C ALA A 280 8.79 -6.35 2.74
N ILE A 281 7.87 -5.42 2.51
CA ILE A 281 8.20 -4.15 1.87
C ILE A 281 9.22 -3.36 2.71
N MET A 282 8.99 -3.30 4.02
CA MET A 282 9.86 -2.57 4.94
C MET A 282 11.23 -3.22 5.08
N ASP A 283 11.30 -4.55 5.18
CA ASP A 283 12.54 -5.31 5.27
C ASP A 283 13.38 -5.12 4.00
N PHE A 284 12.75 -5.12 2.83
CA PHE A 284 13.46 -4.78 1.59
C PHE A 284 13.99 -3.34 1.61
N ALA A 285 13.18 -2.35 1.99
CA ALA A 285 13.61 -0.95 2.05
C ALA A 285 14.78 -0.73 3.04
N ARG A 286 14.81 -1.49 4.13
CA ARG A 286 15.87 -1.46 5.16
C ARG A 286 17.13 -2.21 4.73
N ASP A 287 16.99 -3.39 4.13
CA ASP A 287 18.13 -4.30 3.95
C ASP A 287 18.77 -4.21 2.57
N VAL A 288 18.04 -3.71 1.58
CA VAL A 288 18.51 -3.59 0.21
C VAL A 288 18.95 -2.15 -0.06
N SER A 289 20.22 -1.99 -0.46
CA SER A 289 20.74 -0.70 -0.90
C SER A 289 20.20 -0.36 -2.27
N VAL A 290 19.49 0.76 -2.39
CA VAL A 290 18.94 1.23 -3.69
C VAL A 290 20.06 1.50 -4.70
N ILE A 291 21.26 1.86 -4.22
CA ILE A 291 22.45 2.14 -5.03
C ILE A 291 23.07 0.84 -5.56
N ASP A 292 23.17 -0.19 -4.71
CA ASP A 292 23.83 -1.46 -5.07
C ASP A 292 22.88 -2.46 -5.74
N ALA A 293 21.57 -2.23 -5.65
CA ALA A 293 20.57 -3.17 -6.14
C ALA A 293 20.36 -3.15 -7.65
N HIS A 294 21.08 -2.30 -8.41
CA HIS A 294 20.95 -2.17 -9.88
C HIS A 294 19.48 -2.27 -10.35
N LEU A 295 18.56 -1.65 -9.61
CA LEU A 295 17.11 -1.79 -9.81
C LEU A 295 16.73 -1.14 -11.14
N SER A 296 16.83 -1.93 -12.20
CA SER A 296 16.41 -1.60 -13.56
C SER A 296 14.90 -1.58 -13.59
N TYR A 297 14.34 -0.42 -13.90
CA TYR A 297 12.91 -0.21 -13.92
C TYR A 297 12.21 -1.18 -14.90
N ASP A 298 12.79 -1.38 -16.08
CA ASP A 298 12.24 -2.26 -17.11
C ASP A 298 12.28 -3.74 -16.69
N GLU A 299 13.32 -4.15 -15.97
CA GLU A 299 13.44 -5.52 -15.47
C GLU A 299 12.44 -5.81 -14.34
N ILE A 300 12.31 -4.90 -13.37
CA ILE A 300 11.34 -5.03 -12.28
C ILE A 300 9.93 -5.13 -12.86
N LYS A 301 9.62 -4.25 -13.81
CA LYS A 301 8.34 -4.20 -14.50
C LYS A 301 8.05 -5.48 -15.27
N GLN A 302 9.02 -6.00 -16.02
CA GLN A 302 8.88 -7.27 -16.74
C GLN A 302 8.61 -8.43 -15.77
N ASN A 303 9.40 -8.54 -14.70
CA ASN A 303 9.25 -9.62 -13.72
C ASN A 303 7.91 -9.55 -12.98
N PHE A 304 7.42 -8.35 -12.66
CA PHE A 304 6.12 -8.16 -12.05
C PHE A 304 4.98 -8.54 -13.01
N ASN A 305 5.05 -8.14 -14.28
CA ASN A 305 4.08 -8.52 -15.32
C ASN A 305 4.00 -10.03 -15.52
N ASP A 306 5.16 -10.71 -15.57
CA ASP A 306 5.25 -12.15 -15.71
C ASP A 306 4.54 -12.85 -14.53
N LEU A 307 4.76 -12.40 -13.29
CA LEU A 307 4.10 -12.97 -12.11
C LEU A 307 2.57 -12.78 -12.18
N LEU A 308 2.10 -11.56 -12.45
CA LEU A 308 0.66 -11.28 -12.51
C LEU A 308 -0.03 -12.10 -13.61
N THR A 309 0.64 -12.28 -14.74
CA THR A 309 0.16 -13.13 -15.85
C THR A 309 0.04 -14.59 -15.41
N ARG A 310 1.01 -15.11 -14.65
CA ARG A 310 0.98 -16.48 -14.13
C ARG A 310 -0.14 -16.69 -13.10
N ILE A 311 -0.37 -15.71 -12.22
CA ILE A 311 -1.49 -15.71 -11.27
C ILE A 311 -2.81 -15.75 -12.02
N GLN A 312 -2.97 -14.91 -13.05
CA GLN A 312 -4.16 -14.94 -13.91
C GLN A 312 -4.31 -16.32 -14.54
N LYS A 313 -3.25 -16.86 -15.14
CA LYS A 313 -3.28 -18.20 -15.77
C LYS A 313 -3.52 -19.37 -14.81
N GLY A 314 -3.60 -19.14 -13.50
CA GLY A 314 -3.67 -20.19 -12.49
C GLY A 314 -2.39 -21.04 -12.41
N GLU A 315 -1.31 -20.58 -13.06
CA GLU A 315 0.02 -21.21 -13.03
C GLU A 315 0.74 -20.95 -11.70
N THR A 316 0.25 -19.98 -10.94
CA THR A 316 0.66 -19.67 -9.57
C THR A 316 -0.58 -19.65 -8.69
N THR A 317 -0.56 -20.39 -7.58
CA THR A 317 -1.66 -20.41 -6.62
C THR A 317 -1.72 -19.11 -5.81
N TYR A 318 -2.87 -18.44 -5.87
CA TYR A 318 -3.25 -17.35 -4.97
C TYR A 318 -4.59 -17.72 -4.32
N ALA A 319 -4.70 -17.48 -3.01
CA ALA A 319 -5.96 -17.57 -2.30
C ALA A 319 -6.34 -16.16 -1.84
N SER A 320 -7.38 -15.60 -2.47
CA SER A 320 -7.86 -14.26 -2.18
C SER A 320 -8.29 -14.11 -0.73
N CYS A 321 -7.94 -12.97 -0.13
CA CYS A 321 -8.59 -12.55 1.11
C CYS A 321 -9.93 -11.96 0.68
N LYS A 322 -11.05 -12.55 1.12
CA LYS A 322 -12.35 -11.92 0.85
C LYS A 322 -12.50 -10.75 1.82
N HIS A 323 -12.82 -9.57 1.28
CA HIS A 323 -13.19 -8.42 2.08
C HIS A 323 -14.72 -8.47 2.29
N ASP A 324 -15.16 -8.38 3.54
CA ASP A 324 -16.55 -8.08 3.91
C ASP A 324 -16.87 -6.58 3.77
#